data_AF-A0A9P5U4G4-F1
#
_entry.id   AF-A0A9P5U4G4-F1
#
_cell.length_a   1.000
_cell.length_b   1.000
_cell.length_c   1.000
_cell.angle_alpha   90.00
_cell.angle_beta   90.00
_cell.angle_gamma   90.00
#
_symmetry.space_group_name_H-M   'P 1'
#
loop_
_entity.id
_entity.type
_entity.pdbx_description
1 polymer ?
#
loop_
_entity_poly.entity_id
_entity_poly.type
_entity_poly.pdbx_seq_one_letter_code
_entity_poly.pdbx_strand_id
1 'polypeptide(L)'
;AIFQCFVANTFGLYNENLNNLFASNPRLTRWFNSVFAGVFFNLGPCTVTWPHTDCHNLAFGWCAITALGNFDPDCGGHMILWDLGLVIRFPPGSTILIPSALLTHSNVPIQPGEEHYSIIQYSSSGLFRWVYNGFPV
;
A
#
# COMPACT_ATOMS: atom_id res chain seq x y z
N ALA A 1 4.69 6.56 11.58
CA ALA A 1 5.37 7.87 11.53
C ALA A 1 5.05 8.62 10.23
N ILE A 2 5.56 8.21 9.06
CA ILE A 2 5.39 8.97 7.79
C ILE A 2 3.90 9.21 7.46
N PHE A 3 3.07 8.17 7.48
CA PHE A 3 1.64 8.32 7.17
C PHE A 3 0.92 9.31 8.11
N GLN A 4 1.26 9.28 9.40
CA GLN A 4 0.74 10.21 10.39
C GLN A 4 1.22 11.65 10.14
N CYS A 5 2.47 11.85 9.73
CA CYS A 5 3.02 13.20 9.50
C CYS A 5 2.38 13.91 8.30
N PHE A 6 2.15 13.19 7.19
CA PHE A 6 1.66 13.80 5.96
C PHE A 6 0.14 13.77 5.80
N VAL A 7 -0.54 12.81 6.45
CA VAL A 7 -1.98 12.59 6.27
C VAL A 7 -2.65 12.25 7.61
N ALA A 8 -2.44 13.09 8.62
CA ALA A 8 -2.82 12.85 10.02
C ALA A 8 -4.29 12.44 10.22
N ASN A 9 -5.23 13.09 9.53
CA ASN A 9 -6.65 12.76 9.64
C ASN A 9 -6.96 11.36 9.12
N THR A 10 -6.43 11.01 7.93
CA THR A 10 -6.60 9.67 7.35
C THR A 10 -5.90 8.61 8.18
N PHE A 11 -4.72 8.92 8.73
CA PHE A 11 -4.06 8.04 9.71
C PHE A 11 -4.93 7.79 10.94
N GLY A 12 -5.54 8.85 11.50
CA GLY A 12 -6.47 8.75 12.63
C GLY A 12 -7.63 7.81 12.33
N LEU A 13 -8.27 7.98 11.18
CA LEU A 13 -9.34 7.09 10.70
C LEU A 13 -8.89 5.62 10.63
N TYR A 14 -7.72 5.35 10.05
CA TYR A 14 -7.19 3.98 9.95
C TYR A 14 -6.93 3.38 11.33
N ASN A 15 -6.31 4.14 12.22
CA ASN A 15 -5.98 3.71 13.56
C ASN A 15 -7.24 3.41 14.39
N GLU A 16 -8.20 4.32 14.40
CA GLU A 16 -9.48 4.15 15.11
C GLU A 16 -10.27 2.96 14.56
N ASN A 17 -10.41 2.86 13.23
CA ASN A 17 -11.12 1.77 12.59
C ASN A 17 -10.51 0.41 12.94
N LEU A 18 -9.17 0.29 12.88
CA LEU A 18 -8.48 -0.96 13.18
C LEU A 18 -8.57 -1.29 14.69
N ASN A 19 -8.44 -0.31 15.58
CA ASN A 19 -8.57 -0.54 17.02
C ASN A 19 -10.00 -0.98 17.40
N ASN A 20 -11.03 -0.37 16.80
CA ASN A 20 -12.42 -0.79 16.99
C ASN A 20 -12.66 -2.22 16.49
N LEU A 21 -12.07 -2.60 15.35
CA LEU A 21 -12.12 -3.97 14.85
C LEU A 21 -11.53 -4.97 15.84
N PHE A 22 -10.32 -4.73 16.34
CA PHE A 22 -9.69 -5.63 17.30
C PHE A 22 -10.42 -5.68 18.65
N ALA A 23 -11.00 -4.56 19.09
CA ALA A 23 -11.84 -4.52 20.30
C ALA A 23 -13.13 -5.33 20.13
N SER A 24 -13.72 -5.37 18.93
CA SER A 24 -14.98 -6.08 18.66
C SER A 24 -14.85 -7.61 18.67
N ASN A 25 -13.67 -8.15 18.37
CA ASN A 25 -13.47 -9.60 18.26
C ASN A 25 -12.11 -10.01 18.86
N PRO A 26 -12.10 -10.51 20.10
CA PRO A 26 -10.89 -10.95 20.79
C PRO A 26 -10.12 -12.09 20.10
N ARG A 27 -10.71 -12.75 19.09
CA ARG A 27 -10.05 -13.81 18.32
C ARG A 27 -9.12 -13.29 17.23
N LEU A 28 -9.16 -11.99 16.94
CA LEU A 28 -8.30 -11.39 15.93
C LEU A 28 -6.88 -11.18 16.49
N THR A 29 -5.87 -11.57 15.72
CA THR A 29 -4.46 -11.36 16.06
C THR A 29 -3.85 -10.26 15.20
N ARG A 30 -3.16 -9.31 15.84
CA ARG A 30 -2.46 -8.23 15.14
C ARG A 30 -1.05 -8.69 14.76
N TRP A 31 -0.91 -9.18 13.53
CA TRP A 31 0.36 -9.71 13.02
C TRP A 31 1.46 -8.65 12.86
N PHE A 32 1.08 -7.42 12.55
CA PHE A 32 2.00 -6.31 12.35
C PHE A 32 1.59 -5.11 13.21
N ASN A 33 2.56 -4.42 13.80
CA ASN A 33 2.31 -3.15 14.46
C ASN A 33 2.14 -2.03 13.42
N SER A 34 1.04 -2.07 12.68
CA SER A 34 0.69 -1.16 11.61
C SER A 34 -0.75 -0.68 11.76
N VAL A 35 -1.02 0.52 11.26
CA VAL A 35 -2.39 1.05 11.11
C VAL A 35 -3.11 0.47 9.89
N PHE A 36 -2.36 -0.14 8.98
CA PHE A 36 -2.91 -0.85 7.84
C PHE A 36 -3.40 -2.24 8.26
N ALA A 37 -4.62 -2.59 7.88
CA ALA A 37 -5.22 -3.89 8.18
C ALA A 37 -4.66 -5.05 7.33
N GLY A 38 -4.07 -4.75 6.17
CA GLY A 38 -3.54 -5.74 5.24
C GLY A 38 -2.08 -5.45 4.86
N VAL A 39 -1.35 -6.53 4.56
CA VAL A 39 -0.04 -6.48 3.93
C VAL A 39 0.01 -7.49 2.78
N PHE A 40 0.65 -7.12 1.68
CA PHE A 40 0.92 -7.98 0.54
C PHE A 40 2.42 -8.01 0.28
N PHE A 41 2.96 -9.18 -0.05
CA PHE A 41 4.36 -9.38 -0.39
C PHE A 41 4.45 -9.85 -1.83
N ASN A 42 5.01 -9.02 -2.71
CA ASN A 42 5.36 -9.43 -4.06
C ASN A 42 6.80 -9.96 -4.07
N LEU A 43 6.94 -11.27 -4.27
CA LEU A 43 8.18 -12.02 -4.04
C LEU A 43 8.97 -12.34 -5.33
N GLY A 44 8.77 -11.57 -6.41
CA GLY A 44 9.71 -11.50 -7.54
C GLY A 44 9.94 -12.81 -8.33
N PRO A 45 11.12 -13.02 -8.94
CA PRO A 45 12.34 -12.20 -8.82
C PRO A 45 12.25 -10.86 -9.56
N CYS A 46 11.31 -10.70 -10.49
CA CYS A 46 11.02 -9.44 -11.17
C CYS A 46 9.54 -9.13 -11.03
N THR A 47 9.18 -8.39 -9.97
CA THR A 47 7.80 -7.93 -9.76
C THR A 47 7.49 -6.78 -10.70
N VAL A 48 6.53 -6.95 -11.61
CA VAL A 48 6.04 -5.92 -12.52
C VAL A 48 4.51 -5.93 -12.53
N THR A 49 3.90 -4.76 -12.67
CA THR A 49 2.46 -4.58 -12.71
C THR A 49 2.04 -3.86 -13.98
N TRP A 50 0.87 -4.22 -14.50
CA TRP A 50 0.20 -3.41 -15.53
C TRP A 50 -0.47 -2.20 -14.88
N PRO A 51 -0.76 -1.12 -15.64
CA PRO A 51 -1.52 0.02 -15.12
C PRO A 51 -2.83 -0.41 -14.48
N HIS A 52 -3.01 -0.10 -13.20
CA HIS A 52 -4.19 -0.49 -12.43
C HIS A 52 -4.47 0.49 -11.27
N THR A 53 -5.62 0.32 -10.64
CA THR A 53 -5.99 0.94 -9.37
C THR A 53 -6.30 -0.15 -8.36
N ASP A 54 -6.02 0.08 -7.08
CA ASP A 54 -6.50 -0.76 -6.00
C ASP A 54 -7.95 -0.40 -5.64
N CYS A 55 -8.89 -0.64 -6.54
CA CYS A 55 -10.26 -0.12 -6.45
C CYS A 55 -11.03 -0.60 -5.21
N HIS A 56 -10.57 -1.65 -4.53
CA HIS A 56 -11.16 -2.15 -3.28
C HIS A 56 -10.64 -1.43 -2.03
N ASN A 57 -9.57 -0.64 -2.12
CA ASN A 57 -9.09 0.17 -1.01
C ASN A 57 -10.04 1.34 -0.71
N LEU A 58 -9.90 1.94 0.47
CA LEU A 58 -10.63 3.16 0.80
C LEU A 58 -10.28 4.25 -0.22
N ALA A 59 -11.29 4.86 -0.86
CA ALA A 59 -11.10 5.78 -1.99
C ALA A 59 -10.14 6.94 -1.67
N PHE A 60 -10.39 7.70 -0.61
CA PHE A 60 -9.49 8.76 -0.14
C PHE A 60 -8.37 8.24 0.79
N GLY A 61 -8.32 6.92 0.96
CA GLY A 61 -7.31 6.22 1.73
C GLY A 61 -6.00 6.14 0.97
N TRP A 62 -4.95 5.79 1.70
CA TRP A 62 -3.60 5.65 1.17
C TRP A 62 -3.12 4.21 1.38
N CYS A 63 -2.24 3.74 0.51
CA CYS A 63 -1.44 2.54 0.73
C CYS A 63 0.04 2.94 0.87
N ALA A 64 0.83 2.09 1.52
CA ALA A 64 2.27 2.21 1.54
C ALA A 64 2.86 1.14 0.64
N ILE A 65 3.71 1.53 -0.29
CA ILE A 65 4.45 0.63 -1.18
C ILE A 65 5.92 0.79 -0.84
N THR A 66 6.60 -0.30 -0.53
CA THR A 66 8.04 -0.35 -0.27
C THR A 66 8.70 -1.21 -1.34
N ALA A 67 9.60 -0.62 -2.13
CA ALA A 67 10.44 -1.38 -3.07
C ALA A 67 11.53 -2.12 -2.30
N LEU A 68 11.83 -3.34 -2.73
CA LEU A 68 12.84 -4.22 -2.16
C LEU A 68 13.61 -4.91 -3.29
N GLY A 69 14.72 -5.57 -2.94
CA GLY A 69 15.58 -6.27 -3.89
C GLY A 69 16.88 -5.52 -4.16
N ASN A 70 17.55 -5.92 -5.23
CA ASN A 70 18.83 -5.36 -5.65
C ASN A 70 18.77 -5.09 -7.16
N PHE A 71 18.56 -3.82 -7.50
CA PHE A 71 18.46 -3.32 -8.87
C PHE A 71 18.95 -1.88 -8.93
N ASP A 72 19.39 -1.44 -10.10
CA ASP A 72 19.74 -0.05 -10.39
C ASP A 72 18.47 0.77 -10.65
N PRO A 73 18.08 1.67 -9.73
CA PRO A 73 16.86 2.43 -9.87
C PRO A 73 16.96 3.57 -10.90
N ASP A 74 18.14 3.84 -11.47
CA ASP A 74 18.27 4.75 -12.62
C ASP A 74 18.04 4.00 -13.95
N CYS A 75 18.05 2.66 -13.95
CA CYS A 75 17.91 1.81 -15.14
C CYS A 75 16.62 0.95 -15.20
N GLY A 76 15.77 0.99 -14.16
CA GLY A 76 14.56 0.17 -14.09
C GLY A 76 13.80 0.30 -12.77
N GLY A 77 12.73 -0.47 -12.62
CA GLY A 77 11.95 -0.53 -11.36
C GLY A 77 11.20 0.76 -10.99
N HIS A 78 11.16 1.76 -11.88
CA HIS A 78 10.43 3.01 -11.70
C HIS A 78 8.94 2.80 -11.41
N MET A 79 8.38 3.66 -10.55
CA MET A 79 6.95 3.75 -10.29
C MET A 79 6.33 4.76 -11.27
N ILE A 80 5.23 4.40 -11.92
CA ILE A 80 4.48 5.30 -12.81
C ILE A 80 3.16 5.66 -12.13
N LEU A 81 2.87 6.96 -12.05
CA LEU A 81 1.56 7.50 -11.67
C LEU A 81 0.94 8.12 -12.93
N TRP A 82 0.11 7.34 -13.61
CA TRP A 82 -0.36 7.65 -14.97
C TRP A 82 -1.21 8.92 -15.02
N ASP A 83 -2.15 9.07 -14.09
CA ASP A 83 -3.06 10.22 -14.06
C ASP A 83 -2.34 11.54 -13.75
N LEU A 84 -1.15 11.46 -13.15
CA LEU A 84 -0.30 12.61 -12.85
C LEU A 84 0.77 12.86 -13.92
N GLY A 85 0.92 11.95 -14.90
CA GLY A 85 2.00 12.02 -15.88
C GLY A 85 3.41 11.90 -15.27
N LEU A 86 3.55 11.21 -14.14
CA LEU A 86 4.81 11.12 -13.41
C LEU A 86 5.46 9.74 -13.57
N VAL A 87 6.77 9.76 -13.86
CA VAL A 87 7.66 8.61 -13.72
C VAL A 87 8.60 8.91 -12.55
N ILE A 88 8.52 8.10 -11.51
CA ILE A 88 9.19 8.33 -10.25
C ILE A 88 10.32 7.32 -10.12
N ARG A 89 11.53 7.84 -9.92
CA ARG A 89 12.65 7.00 -9.51
C ARG A 89 12.36 6.37 -8.16
N PHE A 90 12.36 5.04 -8.08
CA PHE A 90 11.89 4.32 -6.89
C PHE A 90 12.92 3.29 -6.40
N PRO A 91 13.94 3.72 -5.62
CA PRO A 91 15.03 2.86 -5.18
C PRO A 91 14.62 1.69 -4.27
N PRO A 92 15.35 0.57 -4.27
CA PRO A 92 15.17 -0.45 -3.24
C PRO A 92 15.38 0.12 -1.85
N GLY A 93 14.53 -0.27 -0.90
CA GLY A 93 14.48 0.25 0.47
C GLY A 93 13.68 1.55 0.62
N SER A 94 13.23 2.18 -0.47
CA SER A 94 12.37 3.36 -0.40
C SER A 94 10.89 3.00 -0.24
N THR A 95 10.11 3.91 0.34
CA THR A 95 8.67 3.76 0.53
C THR A 95 7.93 4.98 0.02
N ILE A 96 6.87 4.76 -0.73
CA ILE A 96 5.94 5.80 -1.17
C ILE A 96 4.55 5.54 -0.59
N LEU A 97 3.86 6.62 -0.24
CA LEU A 97 2.46 6.60 0.12
C LEU A 97 1.66 7.18 -1.06
N ILE A 98 0.65 6.47 -1.54
CA ILE A 98 -0.23 6.97 -2.61
C ILE A 98 -1.71 6.66 -2.34
N PRO A 99 -2.65 7.47 -2.86
CA PRO A 99 -4.06 7.11 -2.91
C PRO A 99 -4.30 6.09 -4.04
N SER A 100 -3.92 4.82 -3.81
CA SER A 100 -3.89 3.79 -4.85
C SER A 100 -5.25 3.38 -5.42
N ALA A 101 -6.33 3.69 -4.71
CA ALA A 101 -7.69 3.50 -5.22
C ALA A 101 -8.08 4.55 -6.28
N LEU A 102 -7.42 5.71 -6.31
CA LEU A 102 -7.75 6.84 -7.19
C LEU A 102 -6.72 7.05 -8.30
N LEU A 103 -5.46 6.71 -8.06
CA LEU A 103 -4.39 6.89 -9.03
C LEU A 103 -4.09 5.58 -9.74
N THR A 104 -4.26 5.59 -11.05
CA THR A 104 -3.76 4.55 -11.94
C THR A 104 -2.25 4.52 -11.84
N HIS A 105 -1.71 3.38 -11.43
CA HIS A 105 -0.28 3.22 -11.19
C HIS A 105 0.22 1.88 -11.69
N SER A 106 1.54 1.81 -11.92
CA SER A 106 2.25 0.60 -12.26
C SER A 106 3.73 0.75 -11.91
N ASN A 107 4.51 -0.30 -12.13
CA ASN A 107 5.96 -0.22 -12.14
C ASN A 107 6.54 -0.85 -13.41
N VAL A 108 7.78 -0.51 -13.75
CA VAL A 108 8.44 -1.02 -14.96
C VAL A 108 9.41 -2.16 -14.64
N PRO A 109 9.76 -3.00 -15.64
CA PRO A 109 10.79 -4.00 -15.50
C PRO A 109 12.15 -3.43 -15.05
N ILE A 110 12.97 -4.32 -14.49
CA ILE A 110 14.37 -4.13 -14.13
C ILE A 110 15.30 -4.80 -15.16
N GLN A 111 16.62 -4.60 -15.05
CA GLN A 111 17.59 -5.18 -15.96
C GLN A 111 17.75 -6.69 -15.75
N PRO A 112 18.22 -7.45 -16.77
CA PRO A 112 18.50 -8.87 -16.62
C PRO A 112 19.53 -9.14 -15.50
N GLY A 113 19.21 -10.09 -14.62
CA GLY A 113 20.08 -10.46 -13.48
C GLY A 113 19.86 -9.64 -12.22
N GLU A 114 18.98 -8.63 -12.24
CA GLU A 114 18.55 -7.89 -11.07
C GLU A 114 17.36 -8.54 -10.37
N GLU A 115 17.06 -8.09 -9.15
CA GLU A 115 15.90 -8.56 -8.38
C GLU A 115 15.04 -7.40 -7.89
N HIS A 116 13.72 -7.51 -8.07
CA HIS A 116 12.73 -6.55 -7.59
C HIS A 116 11.56 -7.24 -6.89
N TYR A 117 11.37 -6.85 -5.63
CA TYR A 117 10.31 -7.27 -4.73
C TYR A 117 9.56 -6.05 -4.21
N SER A 118 8.38 -6.24 -3.62
CA SER A 118 7.72 -5.15 -2.91
C SER A 118 6.88 -5.62 -1.74
N ILE A 119 6.74 -4.75 -0.74
CA ILE A 119 5.79 -4.88 0.36
C ILE A 119 4.75 -3.78 0.20
N ILE A 120 3.48 -4.16 0.23
CA ILE A 120 2.37 -3.23 0.14
C ILE A 120 1.57 -3.32 1.43
N GLN A 121 1.32 -2.21 2.10
CA GLN A 121 0.41 -2.13 3.24
C GLN A 121 -0.81 -1.31 2.85
N TYR A 122 -2.01 -1.85 3.11
CA TYR A 122 -3.25 -1.27 2.63
C TYR A 122 -4.42 -1.58 3.57
N SER A 123 -5.60 -1.01 3.28
CA SER A 123 -6.84 -1.36 3.98
C SER A 123 -8.02 -1.26 3.03
N SER A 124 -8.78 -2.36 2.94
CA SER A 124 -9.97 -2.43 2.10
C SER A 124 -11.07 -1.49 2.61
N SER A 125 -11.75 -0.80 1.70
CA SER A 125 -12.95 -0.01 1.97
C SER A 125 -14.05 -0.83 2.66
N GLY A 126 -14.17 -2.11 2.31
CA GLY A 126 -15.15 -3.02 2.91
C GLY A 126 -14.97 -3.15 4.42
N LEU A 127 -13.73 -3.08 4.91
CA LEU A 127 -13.44 -3.13 6.34
C LEU A 127 -13.93 -1.86 7.06
N PHE A 128 -13.70 -0.69 6.48
CA PHE A 128 -14.21 0.57 7.04
C PHE A 128 -15.74 0.57 7.07
N ARG A 129 -16.37 0.10 6.00
CA ARG A 129 -17.83 -0.05 5.93
C ARG A 129 -18.35 -1.02 6.98
N TRP A 130 -17.66 -2.13 7.21
CA TRP A 130 -18.05 -3.12 8.22
C TRP A 130 -18.07 -2.54 9.63
N VAL A 131 -16.99 -1.85 10.02
CA VAL A 131 -16.88 -1.19 11.33
C VAL A 131 -17.91 -0.07 11.45
N TYR A 132 -18.08 0.76 10.42
CA TYR A 132 -19.06 1.85 10.41
C TYR A 132 -20.49 1.36 10.66
N ASN A 133 -20.87 0.21 10.12
CA ASN A 133 -22.21 -0.38 10.31
C ASN A 133 -22.35 -1.21 11.60
N GLY A 134 -21.39 -1.13 12.53
CA GLY A 134 -21.49 -1.82 13.82
C GLY A 134 -21.30 -3.34 13.76
N PHE A 135 -20.42 -3.82 12.87
CA PHE A 135 -20.05 -5.23 12.75
C PHE A 135 -21.23 -6.18 12.40
N PRO A 136 -21.99 -5.89 11.33
CA PRO A 136 -23.24 -6.60 11.03
C PRO A 136 -22.99 -8.04 10.55
N VAL A 137 -23.33 -9.04 11.36
CA VAL A 137 -23.13 -10.49 11.08
C VAL A 137 -23.74 -10.94 9.74
#